data_AF-A0AAD0E885-F1
#
_entry.id   AF-A0AAD0E885-F1
#
_cell.length_a   1.000
_cell.length_b   1.000
_cell.length_c   1.000
_cell.angle_alpha   90.00
_cell.angle_beta   90.00
_cell.angle_gamma   90.00
#
_symmetry.space_group_name_H-M   'P 1'
#
loop_
_entity.id
_entity.type
_entity.pdbx_description
1 polymer ?
#
loop_
_entity_poly.entity_id
_entity_poly.type
_entity_poly.pdbx_seq_one_letter_code
_entity_poly.pdbx_strand_id
1 'polypeptide(L)'
;MLLFGASGHAKVIVDILQKSGVRVNKILDDNPKCEEIFGIPVEKNTNNGMSDQGAIISIGNNEIRKKIVERYRFKYIQAIHPSAVISSYVKMGEGTVVMANAVLNPDVQIGKHCIVNTGAIVEHDCKIEDFVHISPNVALAGNVQVGEGTHIGIGASVIQGVKIGKWATVGAGAVVIRDIPDYAVVVGNPAKVIKMKNDFNAL
;
A
#
# COMPACT_ATOMS: atom_id res chain seq x y z
N MET A 1 -17.23 9.65 0.23
CA MET A 1 -16.14 8.90 0.89
C MET A 1 -15.21 9.88 1.61
N LEU A 2 -14.53 9.43 2.67
CA LEU A 2 -13.49 10.16 3.38
C LEU A 2 -12.10 9.70 2.91
N LEU A 3 -11.19 10.65 2.68
CA LEU A 3 -9.76 10.34 2.59
C LEU A 3 -9.04 10.90 3.81
N PHE A 4 -8.04 10.17 4.30
CA PHE A 4 -7.17 10.62 5.38
C PHE A 4 -5.73 10.72 4.90
N GLY A 5 -5.22 11.95 4.83
CA GLY A 5 -3.94 12.35 4.27
C GLY A 5 -4.12 13.13 2.97
N ALA A 6 -3.55 14.33 2.89
CA ALA A 6 -3.64 15.28 1.77
C ALA A 6 -2.30 15.41 1.03
N SER A 7 -1.59 14.29 0.85
CA SER A 7 -0.31 14.24 0.14
C SER A 7 -0.49 13.98 -1.36
N GLY A 8 0.61 13.91 -2.12
CA GLY A 8 0.57 13.48 -3.53
C GLY A 8 -0.09 12.11 -3.75
N HIS A 9 -0.01 11.20 -2.76
CA HIS A 9 -0.69 9.91 -2.83
C HIS A 9 -2.23 10.05 -2.83
N ALA A 10 -2.77 11.05 -2.14
CA ALA A 10 -4.20 11.33 -2.10
C ALA A 10 -4.74 11.72 -3.48
N LYS A 11 -3.95 12.46 -4.27
CA LYS A 11 -4.31 12.84 -5.65
C LYS A 11 -4.61 11.61 -6.50
N VAL A 12 -3.78 10.58 -6.39
CA VAL A 12 -3.94 9.33 -7.15
C VAL A 12 -5.20 8.57 -6.69
N ILE A 13 -5.46 8.52 -5.38
CA ILE A 13 -6.65 7.86 -4.85
C ILE A 13 -7.93 8.60 -5.24
N VAL A 14 -7.92 9.94 -5.25
CA VAL A 14 -9.06 10.73 -5.76
C VAL A 14 -9.37 10.36 -7.21
N ASP A 15 -8.35 10.30 -8.09
CA ASP A 15 -8.54 9.92 -9.49
C ASP A 15 -9.15 8.51 -9.63
N ILE A 16 -8.66 7.53 -8.85
CA ILE A 16 -9.23 6.17 -8.81
C ILE A 16 -10.70 6.19 -8.46
N LEU A 17 -11.04 6.86 -7.36
CA LEU A 17 -12.41 6.89 -6.87
C LEU A 17 -13.34 7.58 -7.85
N GLN A 18 -12.91 8.69 -8.44
CA GLN A 18 -13.69 9.40 -9.47
C GLN A 18 -13.92 8.54 -10.72
N LYS A 19 -12.90 7.84 -11.21
CA LYS A 19 -13.02 6.91 -12.35
C LYS A 19 -13.92 5.71 -12.05
N SER A 20 -13.98 5.28 -10.80
CA SER A 20 -14.90 4.24 -10.33
C SER A 20 -16.29 4.78 -9.97
N GLY A 21 -16.60 6.04 -10.27
CA GLY A 21 -17.89 6.67 -10.03
C GLY A 21 -18.18 6.97 -8.55
N VAL A 22 -17.15 6.95 -7.69
CA VAL A 22 -17.28 7.16 -6.26
C VAL A 22 -16.87 8.58 -5.88
N ARG A 23 -17.80 9.32 -5.26
CA ARG A 23 -17.56 10.69 -4.80
C ARG A 23 -16.71 10.71 -3.53
N VAL A 24 -15.64 11.49 -3.55
CA VAL A 24 -14.90 11.90 -2.35
C VAL A 24 -15.54 13.17 -1.80
N ASN A 25 -15.94 13.14 -0.53
CA ASN A 25 -16.72 14.23 0.08
C ASN A 25 -15.78 15.27 0.71
N LYS A 26 -14.72 14.79 1.36
CA LYS A 26 -13.71 15.61 2.03
C LYS A 26 -12.44 14.81 2.28
N ILE A 27 -11.36 15.54 2.53
CA ILE A 27 -10.05 15.00 2.87
C ILE A 27 -9.69 15.52 4.25
N LEU A 28 -9.26 14.64 5.16
CA LEU A 28 -8.74 15.02 6.46
C LEU A 28 -7.22 14.97 6.44
N ASP A 29 -6.56 15.91 7.09
CA ASP A 29 -5.13 15.85 7.35
C ASP A 29 -4.83 16.45 8.73
N ASP A 30 -3.89 15.88 9.48
CA ASP A 30 -3.51 16.41 10.80
C ASP A 30 -2.68 17.70 10.66
N ASN A 31 -1.96 17.86 9.55
CA ASN A 31 -1.13 19.02 9.23
C ASN A 31 -1.27 19.39 7.74
N PRO A 32 -2.43 19.93 7.34
CA PRO A 32 -2.74 20.22 5.95
C PRO A 32 -1.77 21.25 5.37
N LYS A 33 -1.16 20.90 4.22
CA LYS A 33 -0.26 21.78 3.45
C LYS A 33 -0.94 22.43 2.24
N CYS A 34 -2.22 22.12 2.03
CA CYS A 34 -3.06 22.64 0.97
C CYS A 34 -4.49 22.72 1.49
N GLU A 35 -5.28 23.62 0.92
CA GLU A 35 -6.67 23.85 1.31
C GLU A 35 -7.63 22.92 0.55
N GLU A 36 -7.25 22.45 -0.63
CA GLU A 36 -8.05 21.53 -1.44
C GLU A 36 -7.19 20.63 -2.34
N ILE A 37 -7.79 19.53 -2.80
CA ILE A 37 -7.26 18.66 -3.86
C ILE A 37 -8.38 18.45 -4.88
N PHE A 38 -8.17 18.92 -6.12
CA PHE A 38 -9.15 18.79 -7.22
C PHE A 38 -10.55 19.31 -6.84
N GLY A 39 -10.63 20.45 -6.15
CA GLY A 39 -11.89 21.04 -5.68
C GLY A 39 -12.53 20.33 -4.47
N ILE A 40 -11.84 19.35 -3.87
CA ILE A 40 -12.28 18.67 -2.66
C ILE A 40 -11.62 19.35 -1.46
N PRO A 41 -12.38 19.82 -0.45
CA PRO A 41 -11.82 20.51 0.70
C PRO A 41 -10.93 19.59 1.54
N VAL A 42 -9.80 20.14 1.98
CA VAL A 42 -8.89 19.55 2.95
C VAL A 42 -9.13 20.22 4.30
N GLU A 43 -9.62 19.45 5.26
CA GLU A 43 -9.94 19.91 6.60
C GLU A 43 -8.91 19.38 7.59
N LYS A 44 -8.61 20.19 8.61
CA LYS A 44 -7.87 19.68 9.76
C LYS A 44 -8.71 18.60 10.44
N ASN A 45 -8.09 17.47 10.75
CA ASN A 45 -8.79 16.39 11.42
C ASN A 45 -9.22 16.80 12.84
N THR A 46 -10.54 16.91 13.05
CA THR A 46 -11.17 17.17 14.36
C THR A 46 -11.97 15.98 14.87
N ASN A 47 -11.93 14.83 14.18
CA ASN A 47 -12.71 13.66 14.56
C ASN A 47 -12.11 12.95 15.79
N ASN A 48 -12.98 12.58 16.74
CA ASN A 48 -12.63 11.84 17.96
C ASN A 48 -12.41 10.34 17.75
N GLY A 49 -12.13 9.87 16.52
CA GLY A 49 -11.76 8.47 16.29
C GLY A 49 -12.82 7.58 15.65
N MET A 50 -14.01 8.06 15.27
CA MET A 50 -15.07 7.23 14.66
C MET A 50 -15.79 7.95 13.51
N SER A 51 -16.11 7.21 12.45
CA SER A 51 -16.95 7.68 11.34
C SER A 51 -17.62 6.49 10.65
N ASP A 52 -18.93 6.59 10.42
CA ASP A 52 -19.71 5.61 9.67
C ASP A 52 -19.52 5.74 8.15
N GLN A 53 -18.85 6.82 7.70
CA GLN A 53 -18.53 7.00 6.29
C GLN A 53 -17.39 6.07 5.88
N GLY A 54 -17.50 5.48 4.68
CA GLY A 54 -16.41 4.74 4.06
C GLY A 54 -15.15 5.61 3.97
N ALA A 55 -14.00 5.06 4.39
CA ALA A 55 -12.74 5.78 4.48
C ALA A 55 -11.57 5.03 3.84
N ILE A 56 -10.61 5.78 3.31
CA ILE A 56 -9.31 5.28 2.84
C ILE A 56 -8.20 6.14 3.46
N ILE A 57 -7.14 5.49 3.93
CA ILE A 57 -5.94 6.18 4.41
C ILE A 57 -5.01 6.44 3.23
N SER A 58 -5.02 7.67 2.72
CA SER A 58 -4.25 8.15 1.58
C SER A 58 -2.82 8.59 1.94
N ILE A 59 -2.14 7.76 2.75
CA ILE A 59 -0.76 7.98 3.19
C ILE A 59 0.14 6.84 2.72
N GLY A 60 1.15 7.18 1.92
CA GLY A 60 2.09 6.20 1.37
C GLY A 60 3.05 5.61 2.41
N ASN A 61 3.41 6.36 3.46
CA ASN A 61 4.28 5.83 4.51
C ASN A 61 3.55 4.75 5.35
N ASN A 62 4.09 3.54 5.34
CA ASN A 62 3.48 2.35 5.96
C ASN A 62 3.27 2.50 7.48
N GLU A 63 4.28 3.01 8.20
CA GLU A 63 4.22 3.20 9.65
C GLU A 63 3.18 4.24 10.05
N ILE A 64 3.15 5.38 9.34
CA ILE A 64 2.16 6.44 9.58
C ILE A 64 0.76 5.93 9.25
N ARG A 65 0.60 5.23 8.12
CA ARG A 65 -0.68 4.61 7.72
C ARG A 65 -1.17 3.65 8.79
N LYS A 66 -0.30 2.79 9.33
CA LYS A 66 -0.63 1.86 10.43
C LYS A 66 -1.05 2.62 11.70
N LYS A 67 -0.27 3.60 12.14
CA LYS A 67 -0.58 4.42 13.33
C LYS A 67 -1.94 5.13 13.23
N ILE A 68 -2.32 5.58 12.03
CA ILE A 68 -3.62 6.22 11.81
C ILE A 68 -4.75 5.19 11.88
N VAL A 69 -4.56 4.00 11.31
CA VAL A 69 -5.55 2.91 11.40
C VAL A 69 -5.75 2.44 12.84
N GLU A 70 -4.68 2.40 13.64
CA GLU A 70 -4.78 2.06 15.06
C GLU A 70 -5.47 3.15 15.88
N ARG A 71 -5.29 4.43 15.49
CA ARG A 71 -5.85 5.58 16.20
C ARG A 71 -7.31 5.83 15.85
N TYR A 72 -7.70 5.69 14.59
CA TYR A 72 -9.04 6.00 14.10
C TYR A 72 -9.74 4.71 13.68
N ARG A 73 -10.98 4.51 14.14
CA ARG A 73 -11.81 3.38 13.73
C ARG A 73 -12.84 3.85 12.72
N PHE A 74 -12.43 3.88 11.45
CA PHE A 74 -13.34 4.16 10.35
C PHE A 74 -13.84 2.87 9.72
N LYS A 75 -14.93 2.96 8.96
CA LYS A 75 -15.31 1.90 8.02
C LYS A 75 -14.37 1.92 6.82
N TYR A 76 -13.34 1.10 6.82
CA TYR A 76 -12.38 1.07 5.72
C TYR A 76 -12.93 0.38 4.49
N ILE A 77 -12.68 0.97 3.33
CA ILE A 77 -13.09 0.41 2.04
C ILE A 77 -11.90 0.27 1.10
N GLN A 78 -12.07 -0.54 0.07
CA GLN A 78 -11.07 -0.70 -0.98
C GLN A 78 -11.24 0.39 -2.05
N ALA A 79 -10.14 0.81 -2.65
CA ALA A 79 -10.15 1.58 -3.89
C ALA A 79 -9.41 0.81 -4.97
N ILE A 80 -10.12 0.50 -6.06
CA ILE A 80 -9.57 -0.26 -7.17
C ILE A 80 -9.77 0.59 -8.42
N HIS A 81 -8.68 0.86 -9.13
CA HIS A 81 -8.75 1.53 -10.42
C HIS A 81 -9.44 0.61 -11.46
N PRO A 82 -10.34 1.12 -12.32
CA PRO A 82 -11.06 0.28 -13.29
C PRO A 82 -10.18 -0.45 -14.31
N SER A 83 -8.95 0.01 -14.52
CA SER A 83 -7.97 -0.66 -15.41
C SER A 83 -7.10 -1.72 -14.72
N ALA A 84 -7.26 -1.94 -13.41
CA ALA A 84 -6.58 -3.03 -12.74
C ALA A 84 -7.16 -4.38 -13.22
N VAL A 85 -6.29 -5.35 -13.46
CA VAL A 85 -6.69 -6.71 -13.84
C VAL A 85 -6.58 -7.59 -12.60
N ILE A 86 -7.72 -8.02 -12.07
CA ILE A 86 -7.78 -8.77 -10.81
C ILE A 86 -8.53 -10.07 -11.07
N SER A 87 -7.87 -11.20 -10.78
CA SER A 87 -8.51 -12.51 -10.82
C SER A 87 -9.66 -12.59 -9.80
N SER A 88 -10.74 -13.29 -10.18
CA SER A 88 -11.91 -13.52 -9.30
C SER A 88 -11.59 -14.35 -8.05
N TYR A 89 -10.40 -14.98 -8.00
CA TYR A 89 -9.94 -15.81 -6.87
C TYR A 89 -9.05 -15.04 -5.89
N VAL A 90 -8.80 -13.75 -6.11
CA VAL A 90 -8.02 -12.90 -5.20
C VAL A 90 -8.82 -12.64 -3.92
N LYS A 91 -8.16 -12.76 -2.77
CA LYS A 91 -8.68 -12.30 -1.48
C LYS A 91 -7.95 -11.03 -1.09
N MET A 92 -8.68 -9.99 -0.71
CA MET A 92 -8.12 -8.68 -0.39
C MET A 92 -8.75 -8.08 0.86
N GLY A 93 -7.92 -7.59 1.77
CA GLY A 93 -8.33 -6.93 3.01
C GLY A 93 -8.91 -5.53 2.81
N GLU A 94 -9.55 -5.01 3.85
CA GLU A 94 -10.10 -3.65 3.88
C GLU A 94 -9.02 -2.57 3.78
N GLY A 95 -9.39 -1.38 3.28
CA GLY A 95 -8.46 -0.24 3.19
C GLY A 95 -7.34 -0.39 2.16
N THR A 96 -7.24 -1.53 1.48
CA THR A 96 -6.26 -1.77 0.43
C THR A 96 -6.62 -1.01 -0.84
N VAL A 97 -5.59 -0.44 -1.48
CA VAL A 97 -5.70 0.34 -2.71
C VAL A 97 -4.96 -0.35 -3.84
N VAL A 98 -5.62 -0.50 -4.99
CA VAL A 98 -5.05 -1.05 -6.22
C VAL A 98 -5.10 0.02 -7.31
N MET A 99 -3.91 0.44 -7.74
CA MET A 99 -3.76 1.54 -8.69
C MET A 99 -3.92 1.08 -10.14
N ALA A 100 -3.89 2.04 -11.08
CA ALA A 100 -4.05 1.78 -12.50
C ALA A 100 -3.06 0.74 -13.03
N ASN A 101 -3.58 -0.17 -13.86
CA ASN A 101 -2.84 -1.21 -14.58
C ASN A 101 -2.09 -2.20 -13.68
N ALA A 102 -2.38 -2.25 -12.38
CA ALA A 102 -1.89 -3.32 -11.53
C ALA A 102 -2.55 -4.65 -11.91
N VAL A 103 -1.80 -5.75 -11.78
CA VAL A 103 -2.25 -7.11 -12.11
C VAL A 103 -2.15 -7.99 -10.87
N LEU A 104 -3.26 -8.63 -10.50
CA LEU A 104 -3.34 -9.58 -9.38
C LEU A 104 -3.86 -10.92 -9.92
N ASN A 105 -2.97 -11.91 -9.99
CA ASN A 105 -3.26 -13.23 -10.55
C ASN A 105 -3.96 -14.17 -9.54
N PRO A 106 -4.43 -15.37 -9.98
CA PRO A 106 -5.20 -16.28 -9.13
C PRO A 106 -4.53 -16.64 -7.79
N ASP A 107 -5.36 -16.86 -6.77
CA ASP A 107 -4.96 -17.28 -5.42
C ASP A 107 -4.02 -16.34 -4.65
N VAL A 108 -3.85 -15.10 -5.15
CA VAL A 108 -3.19 -14.03 -4.39
C VAL A 108 -4.03 -13.65 -3.17
N GLN A 109 -3.36 -13.57 -2.02
CA GLN A 109 -3.93 -13.12 -0.76
C GLN A 109 -3.26 -11.82 -0.35
N ILE A 110 -4.05 -10.74 -0.24
CA ILE A 110 -3.59 -9.42 0.17
C ILE A 110 -4.26 -9.03 1.48
N GLY A 111 -3.45 -8.61 2.44
CA GLY A 111 -3.87 -8.10 3.72
C GLY A 111 -4.58 -6.75 3.62
N LYS A 112 -4.75 -6.14 4.78
CA LYS A 112 -5.41 -4.85 4.97
C LYS A 112 -4.47 -3.70 4.71
N HIS A 113 -5.01 -2.57 4.27
CA HIS A 113 -4.28 -1.32 4.11
C HIS A 113 -3.00 -1.42 3.26
N CYS A 114 -2.99 -2.35 2.30
CA CYS A 114 -1.91 -2.50 1.36
C CYS A 114 -2.03 -1.46 0.23
N ILE A 115 -0.91 -1.20 -0.43
CA ILE A 115 -0.88 -0.41 -1.66
C ILE A 115 -0.25 -1.27 -2.74
N VAL A 116 -1.05 -1.62 -3.75
CA VAL A 116 -0.58 -2.21 -5.00
C VAL A 116 -0.53 -1.09 -6.03
N ASN A 117 0.66 -0.55 -6.26
CA ASN A 117 0.81 0.71 -6.97
C ASN A 117 0.81 0.53 -8.50
N THR A 118 0.90 1.64 -9.23
CA THR A 118 0.68 1.69 -10.69
C THR A 118 1.53 0.67 -11.44
N GLY A 119 0.89 -0.18 -12.25
CA GLY A 119 1.59 -1.18 -13.06
C GLY A 119 2.29 -2.29 -12.27
N ALA A 120 2.04 -2.42 -10.96
CA ALA A 120 2.61 -3.52 -10.18
C ALA A 120 1.94 -4.86 -10.53
N ILE A 121 2.73 -5.92 -10.60
CA ILE A 121 2.30 -7.28 -10.95
C ILE A 121 2.55 -8.18 -9.74
N VAL A 122 1.50 -8.88 -9.31
CA VAL A 122 1.56 -9.90 -8.27
C VAL A 122 1.07 -11.21 -8.87
N GLU A 123 2.02 -12.11 -9.12
CA GLU A 123 1.75 -13.42 -9.69
C GLU A 123 1.02 -14.35 -8.71
N HIS A 124 0.54 -15.47 -9.26
CA HIS A 124 -0.26 -16.45 -8.55
C HIS A 124 0.35 -16.91 -7.21
N ASP A 125 -0.51 -17.32 -6.27
CA ASP A 125 -0.14 -17.87 -4.95
C ASP A 125 0.64 -16.91 -4.01
N CYS A 126 0.78 -15.63 -4.35
CA CYS A 126 1.47 -14.69 -3.47
C CYS A 126 0.68 -14.40 -2.19
N LYS A 127 1.39 -14.19 -1.08
CA LYS A 127 0.84 -13.77 0.21
C LYS A 127 1.44 -12.44 0.62
N ILE A 128 0.60 -11.42 0.69
CA ILE A 128 0.98 -10.05 1.01
C ILE A 128 0.32 -9.68 2.33
N GLU A 129 1.09 -9.51 3.39
CA GLU A 129 0.58 -9.18 4.72
C GLU A 129 0.15 -7.71 4.83
N ASP A 130 -0.47 -7.34 5.96
CA ASP A 130 -1.04 -6.01 6.18
C ASP A 130 0.00 -4.88 5.99
N PHE A 131 -0.49 -3.71 5.56
CA PHE A 131 0.29 -2.48 5.41
C PHE A 131 1.47 -2.54 4.42
N VAL A 132 1.58 -3.56 3.59
CA VAL A 132 2.62 -3.65 2.56
C VAL A 132 2.41 -2.57 1.49
N HIS A 133 3.52 -2.03 0.96
CA HIS A 133 3.51 -1.14 -0.19
C HIS A 133 4.35 -1.71 -1.31
N ILE A 134 3.67 -2.20 -2.34
CA ILE A 134 4.23 -2.64 -3.62
C ILE A 134 4.26 -1.40 -4.53
N SER A 135 5.43 -0.79 -4.73
CA SER A 135 5.60 0.44 -5.50
C SER A 135 5.35 0.26 -7.00
N PRO A 136 5.35 1.35 -7.81
CA PRO A 136 5.03 1.24 -9.22
C PRO A 136 5.98 0.28 -9.96
N ASN A 137 5.45 -0.43 -10.96
CA ASN A 137 6.20 -1.37 -11.79
C ASN A 137 7.00 -2.44 -11.02
N VAL A 138 6.62 -2.76 -9.79
CA VAL A 138 7.17 -3.92 -9.08
C VAL A 138 6.57 -5.20 -9.67
N ALA A 139 7.37 -6.24 -9.83
CA ALA A 139 6.92 -7.57 -10.22
C ALA A 139 7.28 -8.60 -9.15
N LEU A 140 6.27 -9.27 -8.59
CA LEU A 140 6.43 -10.43 -7.72
C LEU A 140 6.08 -11.68 -8.54
N ALA A 141 7.03 -12.60 -8.70
CA ALA A 141 6.77 -13.90 -9.32
C ALA A 141 5.96 -14.82 -8.38
N GLY A 142 5.56 -15.99 -8.87
CA GLY A 142 4.62 -16.86 -8.17
C GLY A 142 5.08 -17.28 -6.76
N ASN A 143 4.13 -17.42 -5.84
CA ASN A 143 4.36 -17.89 -4.46
C ASN A 143 5.35 -17.04 -3.64
N VAL A 144 5.45 -15.73 -3.93
CA VAL A 144 6.22 -14.78 -3.10
C VAL A 144 5.44 -14.42 -1.83
N GLN A 145 6.13 -14.33 -0.70
CA GLN A 145 5.54 -13.95 0.59
C GLN A 145 6.15 -12.62 1.04
N VAL A 146 5.32 -11.65 1.41
CA VAL A 146 5.75 -10.31 1.82
C VAL A 146 5.16 -9.99 3.19
N GLY A 147 6.04 -9.87 4.19
CA GLY A 147 5.69 -9.60 5.57
C GLY A 147 5.16 -8.20 5.82
N GLU A 148 4.47 -8.04 6.95
CA GLU A 148 3.73 -6.83 7.32
C GLU A 148 4.56 -5.55 7.19
N GLY A 149 3.97 -4.49 6.66
CA GLY A 149 4.58 -3.15 6.65
C GLY A 149 5.79 -3.01 5.73
N THR A 150 6.14 -4.04 4.96
CA THR A 150 7.26 -4.00 4.02
C THR A 150 7.00 -3.03 2.86
N HIS A 151 8.06 -2.33 2.45
CA HIS A 151 8.05 -1.45 1.28
C HIS A 151 8.92 -2.05 0.18
N ILE A 152 8.33 -2.32 -0.97
CA ILE A 152 9.04 -2.78 -2.16
C ILE A 152 9.14 -1.60 -3.12
N GLY A 153 10.36 -1.12 -3.36
CA GLY A 153 10.64 0.09 -4.12
C GLY A 153 10.35 -0.04 -5.62
N ILE A 154 10.14 1.11 -6.27
CA ILE A 154 9.75 1.21 -7.68
C ILE A 154 10.63 0.35 -8.60
N GLY A 155 10.01 -0.42 -9.49
CA GLY A 155 10.72 -1.24 -10.48
C GLY A 155 11.49 -2.44 -9.92
N ALA A 156 11.35 -2.79 -8.64
CA ALA A 156 11.97 -3.99 -8.08
C ALA A 156 11.31 -5.28 -8.63
N SER A 157 12.08 -6.35 -8.72
CA SER A 157 11.61 -7.66 -9.18
C SER A 157 12.00 -8.75 -8.17
N VAL A 158 11.07 -9.66 -7.89
CA VAL A 158 11.25 -10.74 -6.90
C VAL A 158 10.98 -12.08 -7.58
N ILE A 159 11.95 -13.00 -7.52
CA ILE A 159 11.78 -14.34 -8.10
C ILE A 159 10.84 -15.19 -7.24
N GLN A 160 10.34 -16.28 -7.84
CA GLN A 160 9.33 -17.15 -7.26
C GLN A 160 9.75 -17.75 -5.91
N GLY A 161 8.80 -17.92 -5.01
CA GLY A 161 8.99 -18.61 -3.72
C GLY A 161 9.78 -17.84 -2.66
N VAL A 162 10.26 -16.63 -2.97
CA VAL A 162 11.02 -15.79 -2.02
C VAL A 162 10.13 -15.28 -0.89
N LYS A 163 10.68 -15.27 0.33
CA LYS A 163 10.08 -14.64 1.51
C LYS A 163 10.78 -13.32 1.83
N ILE A 164 10.01 -12.25 1.90
CA ILE A 164 10.47 -10.93 2.34
C ILE A 164 9.90 -10.68 3.73
N GLY A 165 10.78 -10.51 4.71
CA GLY A 165 10.41 -10.28 6.11
C GLY A 165 9.60 -9.00 6.32
N LYS A 166 9.02 -8.86 7.52
CA LYS A 166 8.21 -7.68 7.90
C LYS A 166 9.08 -6.42 8.01
N TRP A 167 8.48 -5.25 7.76
CA TRP A 167 9.11 -3.93 7.86
C TRP A 167 10.41 -3.77 7.06
N ALA A 168 10.66 -4.69 6.11
CA ALA A 168 11.79 -4.64 5.23
C ALA A 168 11.65 -3.49 4.22
N THR A 169 12.76 -3.13 3.58
CA THR A 169 12.75 -2.18 2.48
C THR A 169 13.60 -2.72 1.34
N VAL A 170 12.94 -2.99 0.22
CA VAL A 170 13.58 -3.30 -1.04
C VAL A 170 13.75 -2.00 -1.80
N GLY A 171 14.99 -1.65 -2.15
CA GLY A 171 15.30 -0.44 -2.90
C GLY A 171 14.72 -0.45 -4.32
N ALA A 172 14.64 0.74 -4.91
CA ALA A 172 14.24 0.89 -6.31
C ALA A 172 15.12 0.05 -7.24
N GLY A 173 14.49 -0.63 -8.21
CA GLY A 173 15.16 -1.46 -9.21
C GLY A 173 15.90 -2.69 -8.66
N ALA A 174 15.73 -3.05 -7.38
CA ALA A 174 16.42 -4.19 -6.80
C ALA A 174 15.89 -5.53 -7.36
N VAL A 175 16.79 -6.49 -7.56
CA VAL A 175 16.46 -7.84 -8.05
C VAL A 175 16.65 -8.83 -6.91
N VAL A 176 15.53 -9.25 -6.31
CA VAL A 176 15.52 -10.11 -5.14
C VAL A 176 15.50 -11.58 -5.56
N ILE A 177 16.59 -12.28 -5.28
CA ILE A 177 16.80 -13.68 -5.63
C ILE A 177 16.92 -14.62 -4.43
N ARG A 178 16.77 -14.10 -3.20
CA ARG A 178 16.89 -14.82 -1.93
C ARG A 178 15.98 -14.17 -0.90
N ASP A 179 15.64 -14.94 0.13
CA ASP A 179 14.87 -14.46 1.27
C ASP A 179 15.52 -13.24 1.92
N ILE A 180 14.67 -12.30 2.36
CA ILE A 180 15.07 -11.06 3.01
C ILE A 180 14.64 -11.13 4.48
N PRO A 181 15.55 -10.92 5.45
CA PRO A 181 15.17 -10.88 6.86
C PRO A 181 14.24 -9.73 7.21
N ASP A 182 13.52 -9.88 8.33
CA ASP A 182 12.74 -8.80 8.93
C ASP A 182 13.61 -7.55 9.14
N TYR A 183 13.02 -6.36 8.94
CA TYR A 183 13.65 -5.06 9.13
C TYR A 183 14.87 -4.77 8.24
N ALA A 184 15.24 -5.68 7.34
CA ALA A 184 16.38 -5.49 6.44
C ALA A 184 16.09 -4.41 5.39
N VAL A 185 17.13 -3.67 5.02
CA VAL A 185 17.14 -2.80 3.84
C VAL A 185 18.06 -3.42 2.80
N VAL A 186 17.51 -3.75 1.64
CA VAL A 186 18.25 -4.37 0.52
C VAL A 186 18.24 -3.49 -0.71
N VAL A 187 19.33 -3.49 -1.49
CA VAL A 187 19.43 -2.77 -2.77
C VAL A 187 20.28 -3.54 -3.77
N GLY A 188 20.15 -3.20 -5.06
CA GLY A 188 21.03 -3.68 -6.12
C GLY A 188 20.54 -4.92 -6.88
N ASN A 189 21.35 -5.36 -7.84
CA ASN A 189 21.13 -6.55 -8.65
C ASN A 189 22.41 -7.44 -8.60
N PRO A 190 22.38 -8.58 -7.88
CA PRO A 190 21.30 -9.03 -7.02
C PRO A 190 21.17 -8.16 -5.76
N ALA A 191 19.98 -8.15 -5.17
CA ALA A 191 19.69 -7.39 -3.95
C ALA A 191 20.55 -7.90 -2.78
N LYS A 192 21.23 -6.98 -2.08
CA LYS A 192 22.04 -7.27 -0.89
C LYS A 192 21.64 -6.37 0.26
N VAL A 193 21.68 -6.92 1.48
CA VAL A 193 21.46 -6.16 2.71
C VAL A 193 22.53 -5.08 2.85
N ILE A 194 22.10 -3.84 3.06
CA ILE A 194 22.99 -2.69 3.33
C ILE A 194 22.86 -2.17 4.76
N LYS A 195 21.73 -2.44 5.43
CA LYS A 195 21.53 -2.17 6.86
C LYS A 195 20.31 -2.92 7.38
N MET A 196 20.25 -3.08 8.69
CA MET A 196 19.04 -3.45 9.41
C MET A 196 18.41 -2.20 10.01
N LYS A 197 17.09 -2.05 9.94
CA LYS A 197 16.38 -1.02 10.71
C LYS A 197 16.32 -1.46 12.16
N ASN A 198 16.31 -0.50 13.08
CA ASN A 198 16.00 -0.77 14.47
C ASN A 198 14.53 -1.22 14.56
N ASP A 199 14.26 -2.31 15.27
CA ASP A 199 12.89 -2.69 15.59
C ASP A 199 12.35 -1.68 16.60
N PHE A 200 11.48 -0.77 16.14
CA PHE A 200 10.90 0.28 16.98
C PHE A 200 10.01 -0.28 18.12
N ASN A 201 9.69 -1.58 18.09
CA ASN A 201 8.94 -2.27 19.14
C ASN A 201 9.82 -3.08 20.10
N ALA A 202 11.15 -3.06 19.95
CA ALA A 202 12.10 -3.79 20.81
C ALA A 202 12.68 -2.93 21.95
N LEU A 203 12.05 -1.79 22.27
CA LEU A 203 12.37 -0.90 23.39
C LEU A 203 11.16 -0.75 24.32
#